data_AF-A0A402AVM0-F1
#
_entry.id   AF-A0A402AVM0-F1
#
_cell.length_a   1.000
_cell.length_b   1.000
_cell.length_c   1.000
_cell.angle_alpha   90.00
_cell.angle_beta   90.00
_cell.angle_gamma   90.00
#
_symmetry.space_group_name_H-M   'P 1'
#
loop_
_entity.id
_entity.type
_entity.pdbx_description
1 polymer ?
#
loop_
_entity_poly.entity_id
_entity_poly.type
_entity_poly.pdbx_seq_one_letter_code
_entity_poly.pdbx_strand_id
1 'polypeptide(L)'
;MHYQIDVVFILGMLDAFGVLTGIQMSEKRLRKLMLHLVLGSIMKHTDVPSDIFLMDLEVKDSNPLYQTFARILEQKFGLTASECQSAIHAFWAYPFELDEEFH
;
A
#
# COMPACT_ATOMS: atom_id res chain seq x y z
N MET A 1 10.26 15.29 -1.73
CA MET A 1 9.74 14.17 -0.91
C MET A 1 8.83 13.18 -1.67
N HIS A 2 8.39 13.43 -2.90
CA HIS A 2 7.47 12.52 -3.63
C HIS A 2 8.15 11.38 -4.41
N TYR A 3 9.40 11.57 -4.85
CA TYR A 3 10.06 10.65 -5.78
C TYR A 3 10.11 9.17 -5.36
N GLN A 4 10.48 8.86 -4.11
CA GLN A 4 10.57 7.45 -3.67
C GLN A 4 9.20 6.75 -3.63
N ILE A 5 8.15 7.50 -3.32
CA ILE A 5 6.79 6.99 -3.30
C ILE A 5 6.27 6.82 -4.72
N ASP A 6 6.52 7.79 -5.61
CA ASP A 6 6.14 7.71 -7.02
C ASP A 6 6.82 6.50 -7.68
N VAL A 7 8.10 6.25 -7.36
CA VAL A 7 8.83 5.07 -7.82
C VAL A 7 8.18 3.78 -7.31
N VAL A 8 7.83 3.69 -6.03
CA VAL A 8 7.20 2.50 -5.44
C VAL A 8 5.80 2.28 -6.02
N PHE A 9 5.04 3.35 -6.25
CA PHE A 9 3.76 3.28 -6.92
C PHE A 9 3.90 2.77 -8.37
N ILE A 10 4.85 3.29 -9.14
CA ILE A 10 5.15 2.83 -10.50
C ILE A 10 5.58 1.36 -10.50
N LEU A 11 6.42 0.95 -9.55
CA LEU A 11 6.79 -0.46 -9.36
C LEU A 11 5.57 -1.32 -9.07
N GLY A 12 4.58 -0.78 -8.37
CA GLY A 12 3.27 -1.40 -8.16
C GLY A 12 2.51 -1.61 -9.46
N MET A 13 2.46 -0.58 -10.33
CA MET A 13 1.87 -0.70 -11.67
C MET A 13 2.57 -1.75 -12.54
N LEU A 14 3.84 -2.05 -12.26
CA LEU A 14 4.61 -3.10 -12.93
C LEU A 14 4.45 -4.48 -12.25
N ASP A 15 3.63 -4.60 -11.21
CA ASP A 15 3.47 -5.80 -10.38
C ASP A 15 4.79 -6.31 -9.74
N ALA A 16 5.74 -5.40 -9.51
CA ALA A 16 7.09 -5.69 -9.04
C ALA A 16 7.17 -5.84 -7.51
N PHE A 17 6.29 -6.65 -6.91
CA PHE A 17 6.19 -6.81 -5.44
C PHE A 17 7.48 -7.30 -4.76
N GLY A 18 8.32 -8.03 -5.50
CA GLY A 18 9.62 -8.51 -5.01
C GLY A 18 10.63 -7.40 -4.68
N VAL A 19 10.38 -6.15 -5.10
CA VAL A 19 11.31 -5.03 -4.89
C VAL A 19 11.55 -4.70 -3.42
N LEU A 20 10.65 -5.08 -2.50
CA LEU A 20 10.83 -4.86 -1.06
C LEU A 20 11.58 -6.00 -0.36
N THR A 21 11.88 -7.09 -1.06
CA THR A 21 12.58 -8.23 -0.45
C THR A 21 14.04 -7.89 -0.16
N GLY A 22 14.54 -8.29 1.01
CA GLY A 22 15.94 -8.09 1.39
C GLY A 22 16.33 -6.65 1.74
N ILE A 23 15.39 -5.70 1.75
CA ILE A 23 15.66 -4.32 2.18
C ILE A 23 15.38 -4.19 3.68
N GLN A 24 16.38 -3.78 4.44
CA GLN A 24 16.23 -3.49 5.86
C GLN A 24 15.60 -2.11 6.06
N MET A 25 14.44 -2.06 6.72
CA MET A 25 13.75 -0.81 7.06
C MET A 25 12.84 -1.03 8.27
N SER A 26 12.36 0.05 8.89
CA SER A 26 11.38 -0.03 9.97
C SER A 26 10.07 -0.65 9.48
N GLU A 27 9.36 -1.34 10.38
CA GLU A 27 8.08 -1.98 10.06
C GLU A 27 7.05 -0.98 9.51
N LYS A 28 7.00 0.23 10.09
CA LYS A 28 6.15 1.34 9.63
C LYS A 28 6.45 1.70 8.17
N ARG A 29 7.74 1.81 7.80
CA ARG A 29 8.15 2.13 6.43
C ARG A 29 7.84 0.99 5.46
N LEU A 30 8.12 -0.25 5.87
CA LEU A 30 7.83 -1.45 5.07
C LEU A 30 6.34 -1.54 4.75
N ARG A 31 5.47 -1.45 5.77
CA ARG A 31 4.01 -1.45 5.61
C ARG A 31 3.58 -0.33 4.66
N LYS A 32 4.12 0.89 4.80
CA LYS A 32 3.79 2.01 3.91
C LYS A 32 4.15 1.72 2.44
N LEU A 33 5.32 1.16 2.17
CA LEU A 33 5.74 0.84 0.80
C LEU A 33 4.93 -0.32 0.20
N MET A 34 4.60 -1.34 0.98
CA MET A 34 3.70 -2.42 0.56
C MET A 34 2.36 -1.87 0.08
N LEU A 35 1.77 -0.94 0.85
CA LEU A 35 0.49 -0.31 0.51
C LEU A 35 0.55 0.43 -0.82
N HIS A 36 1.63 1.15 -1.11
CA HIS A 36 1.81 1.87 -2.38
C HIS A 36 2.02 0.92 -3.57
N LEU A 37 2.71 -0.20 -3.37
CA LEU A 37 2.83 -1.24 -4.40
C LEU A 37 1.46 -1.84 -4.74
N VAL A 38 0.67 -2.17 -3.73
CA VAL A 38 -0.68 -2.72 -3.93
C VAL A 38 -1.58 -1.69 -4.59
N LEU A 39 -1.53 -0.42 -4.18
CA LEU A 39 -2.29 0.67 -4.78
C LEU A 39 -1.95 0.82 -6.28
N GLY A 40 -0.66 0.89 -6.63
CA GLY A 40 -0.22 0.97 -8.01
C GLY A 40 -0.64 -0.24 -8.86
N SER A 41 -0.57 -1.44 -8.28
CA SER A 41 -1.03 -2.67 -8.97
C SER A 41 -2.52 -2.60 -9.25
N ILE A 42 -3.34 -2.24 -8.26
CA ILE A 42 -4.79 -2.17 -8.46
C ILE A 42 -5.15 -1.09 -9.48
N MET A 43 -4.59 0.12 -9.37
CA MET A 43 -4.84 1.20 -10.32
C MET A 43 -4.42 0.88 -11.76
N LYS A 44 -3.46 -0.02 -11.96
CA LYS A 44 -3.08 -0.50 -13.29
C LYS A 44 -4.11 -1.46 -13.88
N HIS A 45 -4.87 -2.15 -13.03
CA HIS A 45 -5.89 -3.14 -13.42
C HIS A 45 -7.33 -2.62 -13.25
N THR A 46 -7.52 -1.38 -12.78
CA THR A 46 -8.83 -0.75 -12.60
C THR A 46 -8.83 0.67 -13.18
N ASP A 47 -9.94 1.11 -13.76
CA ASP A 47 -10.12 2.50 -14.21
C ASP A 47 -10.49 3.44 -13.04
N VAL A 48 -10.24 3.03 -11.80
CA VAL A 48 -10.61 3.80 -10.61
C VAL A 48 -9.51 4.81 -10.32
N PRO A 49 -9.80 6.13 -10.33
CA PRO A 49 -8.83 7.15 -9.94
C PRO A 49 -8.30 6.90 -8.52
N SER A 50 -7.02 7.20 -8.28
CA SER A 50 -6.37 7.06 -6.96
C SER A 50 -7.21 7.66 -5.84
N ASP A 51 -7.76 8.83 -6.11
CA ASP A 51 -8.43 9.68 -5.13
C ASP A 51 -9.75 9.02 -4.71
N ILE A 52 -10.46 8.41 -5.66
CA ILE A 52 -11.68 7.65 -5.43
C ILE A 52 -11.35 6.33 -4.72
N PHE A 53 -10.31 5.63 -5.17
CA PHE A 53 -9.87 4.38 -4.55
C PHE A 53 -9.52 4.57 -3.07
N LEU A 54 -8.85 5.68 -2.78
CA LEU A 54 -8.53 6.11 -1.44
C LEU A 54 -9.83 6.41 -0.68
N MET A 55 -10.71 7.31 -1.15
CA MET A 55 -11.96 7.61 -0.42
C MET A 55 -12.84 6.37 -0.14
N ASP A 56 -12.82 5.40 -1.05
CA ASP A 56 -13.62 4.17 -0.98
C ASP A 56 -13.10 3.14 0.05
N LEU A 57 -11.80 3.15 0.37
CA LEU A 57 -11.18 2.25 1.35
C LEU A 57 -11.63 2.49 2.80
N GLU A 58 -12.28 3.63 3.09
CA GLU A 58 -12.85 3.92 4.42
C GLU A 58 -14.04 3.01 4.77
N VAL A 59 -14.73 2.45 3.75
CA VAL A 59 -15.89 1.56 3.93
C VAL A 59 -15.45 0.10 3.95
N LYS A 60 -14.88 -0.31 5.09
CA LYS A 60 -14.11 -1.56 5.33
C LYS A 60 -14.70 -2.84 4.74
N ASP A 61 -15.95 -3.20 5.08
CA ASP A 61 -16.37 -4.60 4.91
C ASP A 61 -17.22 -4.88 3.66
N SER A 62 -17.85 -3.86 3.09
CA SER A 62 -18.68 -3.99 1.89
C SER A 62 -17.99 -3.53 0.61
N ASN A 63 -16.78 -2.94 0.70
CA ASN A 63 -16.10 -2.42 -0.48
C ASN A 63 -15.28 -3.52 -1.21
N PRO A 64 -15.61 -3.84 -2.47
CA PRO A 64 -14.84 -4.79 -3.27
C PRO A 64 -13.36 -4.40 -3.46
N LEU A 65 -13.06 -3.10 -3.45
CA LEU A 65 -11.70 -2.58 -3.55
C LEU A 65 -10.90 -2.87 -2.27
N TYR A 66 -11.52 -2.72 -1.09
CA TYR A 66 -10.89 -3.11 0.17
C TYR A 66 -10.57 -4.61 0.19
N GLN A 67 -11.52 -5.46 -0.21
CA GLN A 67 -11.31 -6.90 -0.25
C GLN A 67 -10.20 -7.29 -1.24
N THR A 68 -10.16 -6.63 -2.41
CA THR A 68 -9.09 -6.83 -3.39
C THR A 68 -7.73 -6.43 -2.83
N PHE A 69 -7.68 -5.29 -2.16
CA PHE A 69 -6.46 -4.76 -1.55
C PHE A 69 -5.93 -5.66 -0.44
N ALA A 70 -6.79 -6.07 0.50
CA ALA A 70 -6.44 -6.99 1.58
C ALA A 70 -5.97 -8.35 1.03
N ARG A 71 -6.63 -8.87 -0.02
CA ARG A 71 -6.25 -10.13 -0.67
C ARG A 71 -4.85 -10.05 -1.30
N ILE A 72 -4.49 -8.93 -1.93
CA ILE A 72 -3.15 -8.79 -2.52
C ILE A 72 -2.10 -8.70 -1.42
N LEU A 73 -2.37 -7.97 -0.33
CA LEU A 73 -1.45 -7.91 0.81
C LEU A 73 -1.18 -9.29 1.42
N GLU A 74 -2.23 -10.08 1.62
CA GLU A 74 -2.12 -11.46 2.10
C GLU A 74 -1.32 -12.33 1.12
N GLN A 75 -1.68 -12.32 -0.17
CA GLN A 75 -1.07 -13.20 -1.17
C GLN A 75 0.39 -12.85 -1.50
N LYS A 76 0.76 -11.57 -1.47
CA LYS A 76 2.09 -11.09 -1.90
C LYS A 76 3.06 -10.89 -0.74
N PHE A 77 2.54 -10.56 0.44
CA PHE A 77 3.36 -10.21 1.59
C PHE A 77 3.06 -11.06 2.83
N GLY A 78 2.07 -11.96 2.77
CA GLY A 78 1.76 -12.89 3.86
C GLY A 78 1.09 -12.24 5.07
N LEU A 79 0.53 -11.04 4.92
CA LEU A 79 -0.14 -10.35 6.01
C LEU A 79 -1.42 -11.12 6.39
N THR A 80 -1.64 -11.26 7.69
CA THR A 80 -2.91 -11.73 8.24
C THR A 80 -4.02 -10.69 8.07
N ALA A 81 -5.29 -11.10 8.22
CA ALA A 81 -6.42 -10.19 8.11
C ALA A 81 -6.34 -8.98 9.08
N SER A 82 -5.86 -9.20 10.32
CA SER A 82 -5.71 -8.12 11.29
C SER A 82 -4.57 -7.16 10.91
N GLU A 83 -3.49 -7.68 10.34
CA GLU A 83 -2.37 -6.86 9.85
C GLU A 83 -2.74 -6.06 8.61
N CYS A 84 -3.52 -6.63 7.69
CA CYS A 84 -4.11 -5.91 6.57
C CYS A 84 -5.00 -4.76 7.07
N GLN A 85 -5.89 -5.04 8.01
CA GLN A 85 -6.78 -4.03 8.59
C GLN A 85 -5.99 -2.92 9.29
N SER A 86 -4.96 -3.28 10.07
CA SER A 86 -4.08 -2.33 10.74
C SER A 86 -3.29 -1.47 9.75
N ALA A 87 -2.72 -2.09 8.70
CA ALA A 87 -1.94 -1.38 7.68
C ALA A 87 -2.80 -0.40 6.88
N ILE A 88 -4.01 -0.81 6.48
CA ILE A 88 -4.96 0.05 5.76
C ILE A 88 -5.42 1.20 6.67
N HIS A 89 -5.72 0.94 7.94
CA HIS A 89 -6.09 1.99 8.89
C HIS A 89 -4.94 3.00 9.14
N ALA A 90 -3.71 2.51 9.22
CA ALA A 90 -2.52 3.34 9.37
C ALA A 90 -2.26 4.21 8.13
N PHE A 91 -2.64 3.76 6.93
CA PHE A 91 -2.53 4.57 5.71
C PHE A 91 -3.22 5.94 5.84
N TRP A 92 -4.35 5.98 6.55
CA TRP A 92 -5.16 7.18 6.79
C TRP A 92 -4.67 8.05 7.94
N ALA A 93 -4.13 7.42 8.98
CA ALA A 93 -3.73 8.10 10.21
C ALA A 93 -2.39 8.86 10.07
N TYR A 94 -1.60 8.56 9.04
CA TYR A 94 -0.32 9.20 8.78
C TYR A 94 -0.39 10.06 7.51
N PRO A 95 -0.81 11.35 7.59
CA PRO A 95 -0.48 12.29 6.51
C PRO A 95 1.04 12.24 6.28
N PHE A 96 1.46 12.32 5.02
CA PHE A 96 2.79 12.00 4.52
C PHE A 96 3.96 12.72 5.23
N GLU A 97 4.34 12.25 6.40
CA GLU A 97 5.65 12.48 6.99
C GLU A 97 6.39 11.15 6.92
N LEU A 98 7.26 11.02 5.91
CA LEU A 98 8.36 10.06 6.01
C LEU A 98 9.31 10.69 7.02
N ASP A 99 9.25 10.21 8.28
CA ASP A 99 10.18 10.61 9.32
C ASP A 99 11.59 10.69 8.71
N GLU A 100 12.22 11.87 8.80
CA GLU A 100 13.51 12.25 8.22
C GLU A 100 14.70 11.48 8.85
N GLU A 101 14.52 10.25 9.29
CA GLU A 101 15.58 9.44 9.86
C GLU A 101 16.38 8.76 8.74
N PHE A 102 17.19 9.58 8.06
CA PHE A 102 18.43 9.14 7.44
C PHE A 102 19.57 9.51 8.40
N HIS A 103 19.96 8.56 9.26
CA HIS A 103 21.26 8.55 9.94
C HIS A 103 22.04 7.30 9.54
#